data_AF-A0A954B2X1-F1
#
_entry.id   AF-A0A954B2X1-F1
#
_cell.length_a   1.000
_cell.length_b   1.000
_cell.length_c   1.000
_cell.angle_alpha   90.00
_cell.angle_beta   90.00
_cell.angle_gamma   90.00
#
_symmetry.space_group_name_H-M   'P 1'
#
loop_
_entity.id
_entity.type
_entity.pdbx_description
1 polymer ?
#
loop_
_entity_poly.entity_id
_entity_poly.type
_entity_poly.pdbx_seq_one_letter_code
_entity_poly.pdbx_strand_id
1 'polypeptide(L)'
;MLDNPAITKDNADVVVTWASGHHDVITGFDPETDTIFIDWIDATALDIANVNGSAVFSIPSNSQSTTLQGVSLADLQARNIHVQDSTARAELAGLIGSDTPDGGGGGEPGGTSGGGPGETGGTDSGTTTDGTGEPGGADGGTSGSETGKSGLAAEDVNNPGITAANADVVITWSYGQAVTRTDFDPATDTIFIDWIGAADLEVTEAGGTTTFSVPSNQHSVTLSGVALADLVAANIHAQDATARAELARLLSAGSDAGTPAGGTDSTGTVGVDTDVVEVTWNWAAVITIDGFDPAGDVLDFNGLAASDLLVVETGAGLIFEVLNNGGHSVTLTGIQAEDLGFDNLTADSWNTVLSETSGLMQQLQSLGFDPA
;
A
#
# COMPACT_ATOMS: atom_id res chain seq x y z
N MET A 1 23.98 9.03 15.25
CA MET A 1 22.66 9.25 14.61
C MET A 1 22.00 7.89 14.55
N LEU A 2 20.74 7.77 14.97
CA LEU A 2 19.95 6.52 15.06
C LEU A 2 19.50 5.98 13.68
N ASP A 3 20.36 6.19 12.69
CA ASP A 3 20.11 5.91 11.28
C ASP A 3 21.43 5.39 10.70
N ASN A 4 21.81 4.20 11.15
CA ASN A 4 22.98 3.51 10.64
C ASN A 4 22.54 2.56 9.52
N PRO A 5 22.62 2.96 8.23
CA PRO A 5 22.09 2.15 7.12
C PRO A 5 22.85 0.83 6.89
N ALA A 6 23.98 0.62 7.58
CA ALA A 6 24.66 -0.67 7.58
C ALA A 6 23.91 -1.73 8.40
N ILE A 7 23.02 -1.32 9.31
CA ILE A 7 22.15 -2.20 10.08
C ILE A 7 20.84 -2.33 9.30
N THR A 8 20.55 -3.55 8.85
CA THR A 8 19.35 -3.90 8.11
C THR A 8 18.53 -4.91 8.90
N LYS A 9 17.27 -5.10 8.52
CA LYS A 9 16.41 -6.14 9.09
C LYS A 9 17.04 -7.54 9.04
N ASP A 10 17.83 -7.83 8.01
CA ASP A 10 18.44 -9.14 7.79
C ASP A 10 19.69 -9.39 8.63
N ASN A 11 20.37 -8.33 9.08
CA ASN A 11 21.66 -8.45 9.76
C ASN A 11 21.65 -8.00 11.23
N ALA A 12 20.54 -7.42 11.70
CA ALA A 12 20.41 -6.98 13.07
C ALA A 12 20.22 -8.14 14.05
N ASP A 13 20.80 -8.02 15.24
CA ASP A 13 20.65 -9.00 16.32
C ASP A 13 19.24 -8.95 16.93
N VAL A 14 18.63 -7.75 16.96
CA VAL A 14 17.25 -7.53 17.39
C VAL A 14 16.48 -6.75 16.32
N VAL A 15 15.34 -7.30 15.93
CA VAL A 15 14.42 -6.68 14.98
C VAL A 15 13.10 -6.36 15.69
N VAL A 16 12.78 -5.07 15.79
CA VAL A 16 11.47 -4.59 16.23
C VAL A 16 10.66 -4.26 14.98
N THR A 17 9.79 -5.18 14.57
CA THR A 17 8.91 -5.09 13.39
C THR A 17 7.47 -5.32 13.80
N TRP A 18 6.51 -4.97 12.95
CA TRP A 18 5.12 -5.36 13.14
C TRP A 18 4.97 -6.88 13.23
N ALA A 19 4.45 -7.38 14.36
CA ALA A 19 4.23 -8.79 14.66
C ALA A 19 3.10 -8.93 15.70
N SER A 20 1.84 -8.89 15.23
CA SER A 20 0.66 -8.85 16.10
C SER A 20 0.63 -9.99 17.13
N GLY A 21 0.45 -9.64 18.41
CA GLY A 21 0.36 -10.57 19.54
C GLY A 21 1.68 -11.15 20.05
N HIS A 22 2.84 -10.73 19.49
CA HIS A 22 4.15 -11.25 19.90
C HIS A 22 4.73 -10.52 21.11
N HIS A 23 5.26 -11.28 22.06
CA HIS A 23 5.96 -10.75 23.24
C HIS A 23 7.33 -11.39 23.39
N ASP A 24 8.33 -10.77 22.78
CA ASP A 24 9.70 -11.27 22.75
C ASP A 24 10.48 -10.75 23.96
N VAL A 25 11.24 -11.65 24.58
CA VAL A 25 12.20 -11.33 25.65
C VAL A 25 13.58 -11.75 25.17
N ILE A 26 14.39 -10.75 24.84
CA ILE A 26 15.76 -10.95 24.39
C ILE A 26 16.66 -10.95 25.62
N THR A 27 17.37 -12.06 25.82
CA THR A 27 18.33 -12.21 26.91
C THR A 27 19.75 -12.16 26.38
N GLY A 28 20.64 -11.44 27.06
CA GLY A 28 22.07 -11.40 26.72
C GLY A 28 22.42 -10.49 25.54
N PHE A 29 21.56 -9.53 25.21
CA PHE A 29 21.89 -8.44 24.29
C PHE A 29 23.09 -7.64 24.84
N ASP A 30 24.16 -7.54 24.05
CA ASP A 30 25.34 -6.74 24.38
C ASP A 30 25.23 -5.34 23.74
N PRO A 31 24.95 -4.28 24.51
CA PRO A 31 24.77 -2.94 23.96
C PRO A 31 26.04 -2.35 23.32
N GLU A 32 27.23 -2.92 23.55
CA GLU A 32 28.46 -2.46 22.91
C GLU A 32 28.60 -2.95 21.47
N THR A 33 28.10 -4.15 21.17
CA THR A 33 28.33 -4.84 19.88
C THR A 33 27.07 -5.16 19.11
N ASP A 34 25.99 -5.53 19.80
CA ASP A 34 24.77 -6.01 19.17
C ASP A 34 23.96 -4.85 18.60
N THR A 35 23.21 -5.15 17.55
CA THR A 35 22.53 -4.17 16.73
C THR A 35 21.01 -4.30 16.84
N ILE A 36 20.33 -3.14 16.81
CA ILE A 36 18.87 -3.06 16.83
C ILE A 36 18.41 -2.42 15.51
N PHE A 37 17.51 -3.11 14.82
CA PHE A 37 16.74 -2.56 13.73
C PHE A 37 15.30 -2.36 14.19
N ILE A 38 14.80 -1.13 14.11
CA ILE A 38 13.39 -0.80 14.34
C ILE A 38 12.79 -0.45 12.97
N ASP A 39 11.79 -1.24 12.58
CA ASP A 39 11.07 -1.10 11.32
C ASP A 39 10.25 0.20 11.27
N TRP A 40 9.49 0.43 10.20
CA TRP A 40 8.61 1.60 10.05
C TRP A 40 7.44 1.59 11.04
N ILE A 41 7.75 1.89 12.29
CA ILE A 41 6.81 2.06 13.39
C ILE A 41 7.01 3.48 13.89
N ASP A 42 6.00 4.33 13.73
CA ASP A 42 6.06 5.73 14.15
C ASP A 42 5.94 5.89 15.68
N ALA A 43 6.26 7.09 16.17
CA ALA A 43 6.21 7.44 17.60
C ALA A 43 4.79 7.39 18.19
N THR A 44 3.74 7.34 17.37
CA THR A 44 2.36 7.21 17.88
C THR A 44 1.97 5.75 18.12
N ALA A 45 2.64 4.82 17.42
CA ALA A 45 2.45 3.39 17.58
C ALA A 45 3.49 2.72 18.50
N LEU A 46 4.69 3.28 18.60
CA LEU A 46 5.80 2.73 19.36
C LEU A 46 5.94 3.36 20.75
N ASP A 47 5.61 2.60 21.78
CA ASP A 47 5.91 2.96 23.17
C ASP A 47 7.32 2.47 23.55
N ILE A 48 8.20 3.39 23.96
CA ILE A 48 9.57 3.07 24.40
C ILE A 48 9.72 3.41 25.88
N ALA A 49 10.03 2.42 26.71
CA ALA A 49 10.16 2.62 28.15
C ALA A 49 11.26 1.77 28.77
N ASN A 50 11.73 2.19 29.95
CA ASN A 50 12.56 1.36 30.81
C ASN A 50 11.68 0.76 31.91
N VAL A 51 11.49 -0.56 31.88
CA VAL A 51 10.64 -1.29 32.84
C VAL A 51 11.52 -2.26 33.61
N ASN A 52 11.62 -2.07 34.93
CA ASN A 52 12.44 -2.91 35.82
C ASN A 52 13.90 -3.05 35.36
N GLY A 53 14.50 -1.99 34.81
CA GLY A 53 15.88 -1.98 34.30
C GLY A 53 16.07 -2.65 32.95
N SER A 54 14.98 -2.93 32.23
CA SER A 54 15.00 -3.45 30.86
C SER A 54 14.35 -2.45 29.91
N ALA A 55 14.98 -2.19 28.76
CA ALA A 55 14.39 -1.45 27.66
C ALA A 55 13.28 -2.28 27.05
N VAL A 56 12.10 -1.68 26.91
CA VAL A 56 10.91 -2.30 26.33
C VAL A 56 10.42 -1.43 25.20
N PHE A 57 10.30 -2.04 24.02
CA PHE A 57 9.66 -1.48 22.85
C PHE A 57 8.30 -2.15 22.71
N SER A 58 7.21 -1.41 22.82
CA SER A 58 5.85 -1.95 22.76
C SER A 58 5.06 -1.32 21.64
N ILE A 59 4.16 -2.10 21.05
CA ILE A 59 3.16 -1.62 20.10
C ILE A 59 1.80 -1.99 20.69
N PRO A 60 1.22 -1.12 21.55
CA PRO A 60 0.06 -1.48 22.36
C PRO A 60 -1.17 -1.90 21.54
N SER A 61 -1.41 -1.22 20.41
CA SER A 61 -2.50 -1.54 19.49
C SER A 61 -2.42 -2.97 18.95
N ASN A 62 -1.20 -3.51 18.81
CA ASN A 62 -0.94 -4.85 18.32
C ASN A 62 -0.74 -5.88 19.43
N SER A 63 -0.96 -5.53 20.70
CA SER A 63 -0.65 -6.38 21.86
C SER A 63 0.73 -7.03 21.71
N GLN A 64 1.73 -6.20 21.40
CA GLN A 64 3.06 -6.67 21.05
C GLN A 64 4.13 -5.94 21.86
N SER A 65 5.21 -6.65 22.20
CA SER A 65 6.39 -6.04 22.82
C SER A 65 7.70 -6.80 22.54
N THR A 66 8.82 -6.08 22.51
CA THR A 66 10.18 -6.63 22.57
C THR A 66 10.88 -6.06 23.79
N THR A 67 11.33 -6.93 24.70
CA THR A 67 12.05 -6.57 25.94
C THR A 67 13.51 -6.98 25.86
N LEU A 68 14.43 -6.04 26.04
CA LEU A 68 15.86 -6.33 26.23
C LEU A 68 16.13 -6.58 27.72
N GLN A 69 16.08 -7.84 28.13
CA GLN A 69 16.15 -8.19 29.54
C GLN A 69 17.52 -7.83 30.13
N GLY A 70 17.50 -6.95 31.14
CA GLY A 70 18.71 -6.53 31.86
C GLY A 70 19.55 -5.46 31.16
N VAL A 71 19.06 -4.90 30.06
CA VAL A 71 19.70 -3.78 29.34
C VAL A 71 18.77 -2.58 29.42
N SER A 72 19.21 -1.47 29.99
CA SER A 72 18.40 -0.26 30.11
C SER A 72 18.53 0.63 28.87
N LEU A 73 17.60 1.58 28.69
CA LEU A 73 17.70 2.58 27.62
C LEU A 73 19.01 3.40 27.69
N ALA A 74 19.57 3.60 28.88
CA ALA A 74 20.82 4.34 29.07
C ALA A 74 22.06 3.54 28.63
N ASP A 75 21.95 2.22 28.54
CA ASP A 75 23.04 1.37 28.06
C ASP A 75 23.11 1.37 26.52
N LEU A 76 22.01 1.71 25.85
CA LEU A 76 21.90 1.71 24.40
C LEU A 76 22.75 2.79 23.76
N GLN A 77 23.37 2.45 22.63
CA GLN A 77 24.24 3.36 21.90
C GLN A 77 23.69 3.64 20.52
N ALA A 78 23.52 4.93 20.20
CA ALA A 78 22.91 5.36 18.94
C ALA A 78 23.63 4.85 17.67
N ARG A 79 24.89 4.43 17.78
CA ARG A 79 25.66 3.85 16.66
C ARG A 79 25.24 2.42 16.29
N ASN A 80 24.64 1.69 17.23
CA ASN A 80 24.24 0.29 17.09
C ASN A 80 22.75 0.16 16.78
N ILE A 81 22.07 1.26 16.43
CA ILE A 81 20.62 1.27 16.22
C ILE A 81 20.32 1.95 14.90
N HIS A 82 19.43 1.33 14.12
CA HIS A 82 18.80 1.92 12.96
C HIS A 82 17.29 1.92 13.17
N VAL A 83 16.70 3.12 13.11
CA VAL A 83 15.26 3.33 13.18
C VAL A 83 14.80 3.92 11.86
N GLN A 84 13.93 3.18 11.17
CA GLN A 84 13.41 3.55 9.87
C GLN A 84 12.56 4.83 9.95
N ASP A 85 11.57 4.86 10.86
CA ASP A 85 10.68 6.00 11.01
C ASP A 85 11.35 7.21 11.70
N SER A 86 11.18 8.39 11.12
CA SER A 86 11.82 9.62 11.61
C SER A 86 11.26 10.14 12.94
N THR A 87 9.99 9.88 13.24
CA THR A 87 9.33 10.33 14.48
C THR A 87 9.73 9.44 15.65
N ALA A 88 9.69 8.11 15.48
CA ALA A 88 10.20 7.16 16.47
C ALA A 88 11.70 7.34 16.70
N ARG A 89 12.46 7.66 15.64
CA ARG A 89 13.88 8.00 15.75
C ARG A 89 14.11 9.24 16.62
N ALA A 90 13.29 10.28 16.46
CA ALA A 90 13.38 11.48 17.28
C ALA A 90 13.04 11.22 18.75
N GLU A 91 12.00 10.42 19.00
CA GLU A 91 11.60 10.00 20.34
C GLU A 91 12.71 9.18 21.02
N LEU A 92 13.21 8.13 20.37
CA LEU A 92 14.29 7.29 20.90
C LEU A 92 15.56 8.12 21.13
N ALA A 93 15.89 9.06 20.25
CA ALA A 93 17.02 9.97 20.44
C ALA A 93 16.86 10.82 21.73
N GLY A 94 15.65 11.28 22.03
CA GLY A 94 15.36 12.00 23.26
C GLY A 94 15.52 11.13 24.52
N LEU A 95 15.24 9.84 24.42
CA LEU A 95 15.34 8.89 25.52
C LEU A 95 16.79 8.48 25.82
N ILE A 96 17.56 8.09 24.79
CA ILE A 96 18.95 7.62 24.96
C ILE A 96 19.97 8.78 25.02
N GLY A 97 19.60 9.96 24.54
CA GLY A 97 20.45 11.16 24.46
C GLY A 97 20.39 12.07 25.69
N SER A 98 19.75 11.66 26.78
CA SER A 98 19.65 12.45 28.02
C SER A 98 20.81 12.26 29.00
N ASP A 99 21.95 11.73 28.53
CA ASP A 99 23.24 11.93 29.20
C ASP A 99 23.72 13.36 28.95
N THR A 100 23.13 14.32 29.67
CA THR A 100 23.87 15.51 30.07
C THR A 100 24.60 15.13 31.36
N PRO A 101 25.94 14.97 31.35
CA PRO A 101 26.68 14.89 32.60
C PRO A 101 26.45 16.20 33.34
N ASP A 102 25.90 16.10 34.55
CA ASP A 102 25.85 17.20 35.51
C ASP A 102 27.25 17.84 35.62
N GLY A 103 27.31 19.10 35.24
CA GLY A 103 28.46 19.98 35.36
C GLY A 103 27.93 21.39 35.57
N GLY A 104 27.50 21.67 36.80
CA GLY A 104 26.76 22.86 37.20
C GLY A 104 27.31 24.21 36.72
N GLY A 105 26.38 25.14 36.52
CA GLY A 105 26.64 26.54 36.28
C GLY A 105 25.33 27.30 36.12
N GLY A 106 24.79 27.80 37.22
CA GLY A 106 23.55 28.58 37.24
C GLY A 106 23.65 29.88 36.44
N GLY A 107 22.53 30.24 35.82
CA GLY A 107 22.31 31.52 35.16
C GLY A 107 20.88 31.60 34.63
N GLU A 108 20.00 32.20 35.44
CA GLU A 108 18.62 32.54 35.10
C GLU A 108 18.49 33.51 33.90
N PRO A 109 17.28 33.66 33.32
CA PRO A 109 17.06 34.10 31.95
C PRO A 109 16.90 35.63 31.79
N GLY A 110 17.21 36.14 30.59
CA GLY A 110 16.98 37.55 30.25
C GLY A 110 16.84 37.84 28.74
N GLY A 111 15.62 38.14 28.31
CA GLY A 111 15.25 39.36 27.56
C GLY A 111 15.87 39.69 26.19
N THR A 112 15.08 39.47 25.14
CA THR A 112 14.73 40.34 23.97
C THR A 112 15.69 41.37 23.33
N SER A 113 15.50 41.50 21.99
CA SER A 113 15.87 42.60 21.05
C SER A 113 17.34 42.60 20.60
N GLY A 114 17.73 42.81 19.34
CA GLY A 114 17.09 43.42 18.18
C GLY A 114 18.09 44.43 17.56
N GLY A 115 18.51 44.22 16.31
CA GLY A 115 19.19 45.24 15.49
C GLY A 115 20.66 44.95 15.11
N GLY A 116 20.94 44.81 13.80
CA GLY A 116 22.27 45.02 13.20
C GLY A 116 22.63 46.52 13.14
N PRO A 117 23.54 47.00 12.26
CA PRO A 117 24.28 46.31 11.18
C PRO A 117 25.81 46.62 11.18
N GLY A 118 26.56 46.04 10.23
CA GLY A 118 27.93 46.51 9.94
C GLY A 118 28.69 45.65 8.92
N GLU A 119 28.65 46.07 7.66
CA GLU A 119 29.44 45.50 6.56
C GLU A 119 30.94 45.85 6.61
N THR A 120 31.72 45.02 5.90
CA THR A 120 32.90 45.26 5.02
C THR A 120 33.81 44.04 5.17
N GLY A 121 34.25 43.30 4.16
CA GLY A 121 34.35 43.55 2.72
C GLY A 121 35.78 43.18 2.29
N GLY A 122 35.92 42.08 1.54
CA GLY A 122 37.06 41.82 0.64
C GLY A 122 38.14 40.85 1.13
N THR A 123 38.28 39.71 0.45
CA THR A 123 39.36 39.53 -0.55
C THR A 123 38.94 38.51 -1.59
N ASP A 124 39.02 38.96 -2.85
CA ASP A 124 38.69 38.27 -4.08
C ASP A 124 39.86 37.43 -4.60
N SER A 125 39.50 36.43 -5.38
CA SER A 125 40.31 35.48 -6.12
C SER A 125 40.39 35.93 -7.59
N GLY A 126 41.58 35.87 -8.18
CA GLY A 126 41.77 36.02 -9.62
C GLY A 126 43.20 35.59 -9.93
N THR A 127 43.50 34.77 -10.94
CA THR A 127 42.99 34.68 -12.31
C THR A 127 43.55 33.40 -12.93
N THR A 128 42.87 32.79 -13.91
CA THR A 128 43.29 32.78 -15.33
C THR A 128 42.29 32.01 -16.20
N THR A 129 41.76 32.72 -17.19
CA THR A 129 41.25 32.34 -18.52
C THR A 129 42.28 31.48 -19.30
N ASP A 130 42.05 30.73 -20.37
CA ASP A 130 41.14 30.82 -21.53
C ASP A 130 41.27 29.52 -22.36
N GLY A 131 40.36 29.26 -23.32
CA GLY A 131 40.59 28.36 -24.46
C GLY A 131 39.63 27.17 -24.59
N THR A 132 38.40 27.36 -25.05
CA THR A 132 37.93 27.18 -26.46
C THR A 132 37.94 25.75 -27.01
N GLY A 133 36.74 25.17 -27.15
CA GLY A 133 36.43 23.98 -27.95
C GLY A 133 34.91 23.83 -28.11
N GLU A 134 34.38 24.45 -29.16
CA GLU A 134 32.98 24.46 -29.61
C GLU A 134 32.51 23.11 -30.22
N PRO A 135 31.23 22.93 -30.60
CA PRO A 135 30.44 21.77 -30.23
C PRO A 135 30.02 20.94 -31.45
N GLY A 136 29.34 19.80 -31.24
CA GLY A 136 28.67 19.12 -32.35
C GLY A 136 28.40 17.66 -32.09
N GLY A 137 27.20 17.36 -31.61
CA GLY A 137 26.70 16.00 -31.43
C GLY A 137 25.39 16.00 -30.67
N ALA A 138 24.49 16.91 -31.02
CA ALA A 138 23.08 16.80 -30.66
C ALA A 138 22.40 15.93 -31.71
N ASP A 139 21.99 14.73 -31.30
CA ASP A 139 20.71 14.13 -31.70
C ASP A 139 19.93 14.14 -30.37
N GLY A 140 18.89 14.95 -30.18
CA GLY A 140 17.68 14.95 -31.00
C GLY A 140 16.94 13.66 -30.64
N GLY A 141 16.10 13.61 -29.62
CA GLY A 141 14.90 14.43 -29.47
C GLY A 141 13.70 13.57 -29.84
N THR A 142 13.00 13.08 -28.83
CA THR A 142 11.59 12.69 -28.84
C THR A 142 11.15 12.89 -27.38
N SER A 143 10.51 13.99 -26.96
CA SER A 143 9.22 14.51 -27.41
C SER A 143 8.25 13.38 -27.72
N GLY A 144 7.32 13.19 -26.78
CA GLY A 144 5.97 12.67 -27.03
C GLY A 144 5.92 11.39 -27.85
N SER A 145 6.01 10.27 -27.17
CA SER A 145 5.20 9.14 -27.58
C SER A 145 4.52 8.62 -26.34
N GLU A 146 3.23 8.95 -26.23
CA GLU A 146 2.22 8.10 -25.61
C GLU A 146 2.32 6.71 -26.27
N THR A 147 3.36 5.95 -25.93
CA THR A 147 3.31 4.51 -26.10
C THR A 147 2.40 4.05 -24.99
N GLY A 148 1.16 3.70 -25.35
CA GLY A 148 0.15 3.25 -24.40
C GLY A 148 0.78 2.32 -23.37
N LYS A 149 0.42 2.48 -22.09
CA LYS A 149 1.04 1.72 -21.00
C LYS A 149 0.67 0.23 -21.05
N SER A 150 0.25 -0.31 -22.20
CA SER A 150 0.05 -1.73 -22.43
C SER A 150 1.38 -2.47 -22.30
N GLY A 151 1.45 -3.41 -21.37
CA GLY A 151 2.59 -4.31 -21.22
C GLY A 151 3.67 -3.86 -20.22
N LEU A 152 3.31 -3.05 -19.21
CA LEU A 152 4.21 -2.82 -18.08
C LEU A 152 4.52 -4.15 -17.38
N ALA A 153 5.79 -4.38 -17.07
CA ALA A 153 6.25 -5.47 -16.25
C ALA A 153 6.26 -5.06 -14.77
N ALA A 154 6.23 -6.04 -13.85
CA ALA A 154 6.35 -5.79 -12.41
C ALA A 154 7.66 -5.06 -12.07
N GLU A 155 8.70 -5.26 -12.87
CA GLU A 155 10.00 -4.63 -12.71
C GLU A 155 9.98 -3.12 -13.02
N ASP A 156 9.01 -2.65 -13.82
CA ASP A 156 8.90 -1.22 -14.17
C ASP A 156 8.47 -0.35 -12.99
N VAL A 157 7.78 -0.94 -11.99
CA VAL A 157 7.41 -0.32 -10.71
C VAL A 157 8.41 -0.65 -9.58
N ASN A 158 9.59 -1.18 -9.94
CA ASN A 158 10.69 -1.38 -9.02
C ASN A 158 11.74 -0.28 -9.22
N ASN A 159 11.48 0.93 -8.74
CA ASN A 159 12.41 2.05 -8.85
C ASN A 159 13.23 2.24 -7.55
N PRO A 160 14.41 1.60 -7.38
CA PRO A 160 15.17 1.64 -6.13
C PRO A 160 15.73 3.03 -5.78
N GLY A 161 15.67 3.99 -6.71
CA GLY A 161 15.98 5.39 -6.42
C GLY A 161 14.90 6.10 -5.60
N ILE A 162 13.67 5.55 -5.60
CA ILE A 162 12.57 5.97 -4.73
C ILE A 162 12.67 5.11 -3.46
N THR A 163 12.87 5.79 -2.35
CA THR A 163 13.00 5.22 -1.02
C THR A 163 11.98 5.88 -0.12
N ALA A 164 11.62 5.24 0.99
CA ALA A 164 10.73 5.88 1.96
C ALA A 164 11.27 7.22 2.51
N ALA A 165 12.59 7.45 2.44
CA ALA A 165 13.21 8.68 2.93
C ALA A 165 13.08 9.87 1.94
N ASN A 166 12.89 9.61 0.65
CA ASN A 166 12.83 10.65 -0.39
C ASN A 166 11.53 10.68 -1.19
N ALA A 167 10.61 9.73 -0.96
CA ALA A 167 9.31 9.72 -1.59
C ALA A 167 8.36 10.76 -0.98
N ASP A 168 7.50 11.36 -1.81
CA ASP A 168 6.50 12.34 -1.39
C ASP A 168 5.33 11.68 -0.66
N VAL A 169 5.04 10.44 -1.05
CA VAL A 169 4.04 9.57 -0.44
C VAL A 169 4.68 8.25 -0.03
N VAL A 170 4.44 7.85 1.22
CA VAL A 170 4.92 6.59 1.79
C VAL A 170 3.72 5.80 2.28
N ILE A 171 3.58 4.57 1.80
CA ILE A 171 2.56 3.62 2.21
C ILE A 171 3.28 2.47 2.92
N THR A 172 3.11 2.41 4.25
CA THR A 172 3.70 1.39 5.12
C THR A 172 2.63 0.80 6.03
N TRP A 173 3.03 -0.09 6.94
CA TRP A 173 2.18 -0.74 7.93
C TRP A 173 1.79 0.17 9.11
N SER A 174 1.45 1.44 8.86
CA SER A 174 0.97 2.38 9.89
C SER A 174 -0.52 2.14 10.22
N TYR A 175 -0.80 1.53 11.37
CA TYR A 175 -2.17 1.17 11.75
C TYR A 175 -3.09 2.39 11.94
N GLY A 176 -4.31 2.31 11.39
CA GLY A 176 -5.40 3.25 11.68
C GLY A 176 -5.24 4.67 11.09
N GLN A 177 -4.26 4.87 10.21
CA GLN A 177 -4.00 6.16 9.58
C GLN A 177 -4.82 6.29 8.29
N ALA A 178 -5.52 7.40 8.11
CA ALA A 178 -6.19 7.74 6.85
C ALA A 178 -5.72 9.12 6.42
N VAL A 179 -4.92 9.16 5.36
CA VAL A 179 -4.23 10.37 4.92
C VAL A 179 -4.74 10.79 3.56
N THR A 180 -5.19 12.02 3.41
CA THR A 180 -5.50 12.60 2.10
C THR A 180 -4.39 13.56 1.69
N ARG A 181 -3.80 13.32 0.51
CA ARG A 181 -2.85 14.23 -0.14
C ARG A 181 -3.58 14.98 -1.25
N THR A 182 -3.55 16.30 -1.18
CA THR A 182 -4.22 17.20 -2.13
C THR A 182 -3.25 17.90 -3.08
N ASP A 183 -1.96 17.68 -2.87
CA ASP A 183 -0.84 18.39 -3.48
C ASP A 183 0.10 17.47 -4.27
N PHE A 184 -0.27 16.19 -4.44
CA PHE A 184 0.53 15.23 -5.22
C PHE A 184 0.52 15.61 -6.71
N ASP A 185 1.70 15.88 -7.27
CA ASP A 185 1.90 16.14 -8.70
C ASP A 185 2.42 14.86 -9.39
N PRO A 186 1.59 14.16 -10.19
CA PRO A 186 2.02 12.92 -10.85
C PRO A 186 3.16 13.12 -11.86
N ALA A 187 3.49 14.35 -12.26
CA ALA A 187 4.64 14.60 -13.13
C ALA A 187 5.99 14.52 -12.41
N THR A 188 6.03 14.75 -11.10
CA THR A 188 7.29 14.84 -10.33
C THR A 188 7.33 13.97 -9.10
N ASP A 189 6.18 13.76 -8.47
CA ASP A 189 6.10 13.18 -7.15
C ASP A 189 6.15 11.66 -7.21
N THR A 190 6.57 11.08 -6.10
CA THR A 190 6.90 9.67 -6.01
C THR A 190 6.21 8.99 -4.84
N ILE A 191 5.88 7.71 -5.04
CA ILE A 191 5.17 6.85 -4.11
C ILE A 191 6.08 5.68 -3.76
N PHE A 192 6.41 5.56 -2.49
CA PHE A 192 7.05 4.37 -1.93
C PHE A 192 6.00 3.50 -1.24
N ILE A 193 5.99 2.22 -1.57
CA ILE A 193 5.15 1.19 -0.94
C ILE A 193 6.09 0.17 -0.30
N ASP A 194 5.92 -0.04 1.00
CA ASP A 194 6.74 -0.97 1.77
C ASP A 194 6.46 -2.44 1.39
N TRP A 195 6.93 -3.40 2.20
CA TRP A 195 6.62 -4.83 2.07
C TRP A 195 5.15 -5.14 2.36
N ILE A 196 4.26 -4.60 1.55
CA ILE A 196 2.81 -4.84 1.53
C ILE A 196 2.55 -5.63 0.26
N GLY A 197 2.07 -6.87 0.41
CA GLY A 197 1.74 -7.72 -0.72
C GLY A 197 0.43 -7.31 -1.39
N ALA A 198 0.18 -7.83 -2.59
CA ALA A 198 -1.06 -7.56 -3.32
C ALA A 198 -2.32 -8.03 -2.56
N ALA A 199 -2.21 -9.02 -1.69
CA ALA A 199 -3.33 -9.48 -0.85
C ALA A 199 -3.71 -8.47 0.24
N ASP A 200 -2.78 -7.59 0.62
CA ASP A 200 -2.97 -6.59 1.67
C ASP A 200 -3.12 -5.17 1.11
N LEU A 201 -2.73 -4.92 -0.14
CA LEU A 201 -2.80 -3.62 -0.80
C LEU A 201 -4.04 -3.52 -1.69
N GLU A 202 -4.91 -2.56 -1.42
CA GLU A 202 -6.04 -2.20 -2.27
C GLU A 202 -5.78 -0.86 -2.97
N VAL A 203 -6.05 -0.77 -4.27
CA VAL A 203 -5.98 0.49 -5.03
C VAL A 203 -7.32 0.74 -5.70
N THR A 204 -7.96 1.86 -5.38
CA THR A 204 -9.28 2.23 -5.93
C THR A 204 -9.21 3.61 -6.57
N GLU A 205 -10.00 3.84 -7.62
CA GLU A 205 -10.20 5.17 -8.18
C GLU A 205 -11.70 5.52 -8.15
N ALA A 206 -12.03 6.69 -7.62
CA ALA A 206 -13.40 7.22 -7.68
C ALA A 206 -13.36 8.71 -8.01
N GLY A 207 -14.03 9.10 -9.11
CA GLY A 207 -14.13 10.50 -9.51
C GLY A 207 -12.79 11.18 -9.76
N GLY A 208 -11.83 10.47 -10.37
CA GLY A 208 -10.48 10.99 -10.65
C GLY A 208 -9.61 11.15 -9.40
N THR A 209 -9.88 10.37 -8.35
CA THR A 209 -9.11 10.33 -7.10
C THR A 209 -8.71 8.90 -6.82
N THR A 210 -7.41 8.66 -6.69
CA THR A 210 -6.84 7.34 -6.40
C THR A 210 -6.65 7.16 -4.89
N THR A 211 -7.05 6.02 -4.34
CA THR A 211 -6.82 5.67 -2.93
C THR A 211 -6.10 4.33 -2.84
N PHE A 212 -4.98 4.32 -2.14
CA PHE A 212 -4.27 3.12 -1.71
C PHE A 212 -4.72 2.78 -0.29
N SER A 213 -5.14 1.55 -0.02
CA SER A 213 -5.54 1.11 1.32
C SER A 213 -4.83 -0.17 1.71
N VAL A 214 -4.62 -0.35 3.01
CA VAL A 214 -4.21 -1.60 3.64
C VAL A 214 -5.29 -1.95 4.66
N PRO A 215 -6.38 -2.64 4.25
CA PRO A 215 -7.59 -2.79 5.07
C PRO A 215 -7.35 -3.56 6.35
N SER A 216 -6.54 -4.63 6.27
CA SER A 216 -6.11 -5.42 7.44
C SER A 216 -5.41 -4.56 8.49
N ASN A 217 -4.89 -3.40 8.08
CA ASN A 217 -4.18 -2.44 8.91
C ASN A 217 -4.94 -1.11 9.12
N GLN A 218 -6.20 -0.99 8.68
CA GLN A 218 -6.99 0.26 8.75
C GLN A 218 -6.22 1.49 8.25
N HIS A 219 -5.33 1.29 7.27
CA HIS A 219 -4.48 2.33 6.72
C HIS A 219 -5.00 2.73 5.33
N SER A 220 -5.02 4.01 5.00
CA SER A 220 -5.24 4.46 3.63
C SER A 220 -4.55 5.78 3.31
N VAL A 221 -4.17 5.93 2.04
CA VAL A 221 -3.67 7.16 1.44
C VAL A 221 -4.48 7.49 0.19
N THR A 222 -5.16 8.63 0.21
CA THR A 222 -5.96 9.15 -0.90
C THR A 222 -5.22 10.28 -1.61
N LEU A 223 -4.98 10.15 -2.92
CA LEU A 223 -4.45 11.19 -3.79
C LEU A 223 -5.61 11.95 -4.45
N SER A 224 -6.05 13.02 -3.79
CA SER A 224 -7.20 13.80 -4.20
C SER A 224 -6.94 14.50 -5.54
N GLY A 225 -7.77 14.22 -6.54
CA GLY A 225 -7.68 14.83 -7.88
C GLY A 225 -6.57 14.25 -8.76
N VAL A 226 -6.01 13.09 -8.38
CA VAL A 226 -5.06 12.34 -9.19
C VAL A 226 -5.72 11.02 -9.60
N ALA A 227 -5.95 10.84 -10.91
CA ALA A 227 -6.43 9.58 -11.45
C ALA A 227 -5.27 8.56 -11.53
N LEU A 228 -5.61 7.28 -11.49
CA LEU A 228 -4.66 6.19 -11.70
C LEU A 228 -4.05 6.27 -13.11
N ALA A 229 -4.81 6.79 -14.07
CA ALA A 229 -4.35 7.12 -15.41
C ALA A 229 -3.29 8.24 -15.44
N ASP A 230 -3.19 9.08 -14.41
CA ASP A 230 -2.16 10.11 -14.32
C ASP A 230 -0.85 9.55 -13.75
N LEU A 231 -0.91 8.46 -12.98
CA LEU A 231 0.27 7.78 -12.46
C LEU A 231 1.00 7.02 -13.57
N VAL A 232 2.34 7.02 -13.50
CA VAL A 232 3.22 6.20 -14.33
C VAL A 232 4.11 5.33 -13.45
N ALA A 233 4.59 4.21 -14.00
CA ALA A 233 5.44 3.27 -13.26
C ALA A 233 6.68 3.94 -12.64
N ALA A 234 7.22 4.96 -13.33
CA ALA A 234 8.34 5.75 -12.84
C ALA A 234 8.06 6.50 -11.52
N ASN A 235 6.80 6.81 -11.19
CA ASN A 235 6.44 7.43 -9.90
C ASN A 235 6.52 6.44 -8.74
N ILE A 236 6.54 5.13 -8.99
CA ILE A 236 6.25 4.12 -7.96
C ILE A 236 7.46 3.23 -7.69
N HIS A 237 7.70 2.96 -6.42
CA HIS A 237 8.50 1.83 -5.96
C HIS A 237 7.73 1.01 -4.95
N ALA A 238 7.51 -0.27 -5.23
CA ALA A 238 6.96 -1.22 -4.26
C ALA A 238 7.98 -2.33 -3.93
N GLN A 239 8.20 -2.59 -2.64
CA GLN A 239 9.18 -3.58 -2.20
C GLN A 239 8.72 -5.02 -2.46
N ASP A 240 7.42 -5.30 -2.31
CA ASP A 240 6.87 -6.63 -2.52
C ASP A 240 6.63 -6.94 -4.02
N ALA A 241 7.03 -8.14 -4.45
CA ALA A 241 6.92 -8.54 -5.85
C ALA A 241 5.48 -8.74 -6.33
N THR A 242 4.57 -9.18 -5.46
CA THR A 242 3.16 -9.38 -5.80
C THR A 242 2.46 -8.04 -5.95
N ALA A 243 2.72 -7.07 -5.07
CA ALA A 243 2.19 -5.71 -5.21
C ALA A 243 2.71 -5.03 -6.49
N ARG A 244 3.99 -5.23 -6.83
CA ARG A 244 4.54 -4.73 -8.10
C ARG A 244 3.81 -5.28 -9.33
N ALA A 245 3.53 -6.58 -9.34
CA ALA A 245 2.79 -7.19 -10.45
C ALA A 245 1.38 -6.60 -10.59
N GLU A 246 0.69 -6.38 -9.47
CA GLU A 246 -0.65 -5.80 -9.47
C GLU A 246 -0.64 -4.33 -9.90
N LEU A 247 0.29 -3.52 -9.40
CA LEU A 247 0.43 -2.12 -9.78
C LEU A 247 0.78 -1.96 -11.27
N ALA A 248 1.66 -2.80 -11.81
CA ALA A 248 1.97 -2.80 -13.23
C ALA A 248 0.72 -3.11 -14.09
N ARG A 249 -0.12 -4.07 -13.65
CA ARG A 249 -1.39 -4.39 -14.30
C ARG A 249 -2.36 -3.21 -14.26
N LEU A 250 -2.56 -2.61 -13.09
CA LEU A 250 -3.45 -1.46 -12.88
C LEU A 250 -3.03 -0.23 -13.70
N LEU A 251 -1.74 0.10 -13.68
CA LEU A 251 -1.19 1.19 -14.47
C LEU A 251 -1.31 0.91 -15.97
N SER A 252 -1.18 -0.35 -16.41
CA SER A 252 -1.40 -0.71 -17.81
C SER A 252 -2.85 -0.54 -18.23
N ALA A 253 -3.79 -0.99 -17.41
CA ALA A 253 -5.23 -0.90 -17.66
C ALA A 253 -5.74 0.55 -17.67
N GLY A 254 -5.21 1.41 -16.79
CA GLY A 254 -5.52 2.84 -16.74
C GLY A 254 -5.10 3.66 -17.97
N SER A 255 -4.55 3.03 -19.01
CA SER A 255 -4.09 3.67 -20.25
C SER A 255 -5.06 3.53 -21.41
N ASP A 256 -6.00 2.58 -21.31
CA ASP A 256 -6.74 2.09 -22.46
C ASP A 256 -8.18 2.60 -22.47
N ALA A 257 -8.33 3.93 -22.51
CA ALA A 257 -9.56 4.54 -22.98
C ALA A 257 -9.62 4.43 -24.52
N GLY A 258 -9.87 3.22 -25.06
CA GLY A 258 -9.72 3.01 -26.51
C GLY A 258 -10.17 1.68 -27.16
N THR A 259 -11.40 1.19 -26.92
CA THR A 259 -12.15 0.25 -27.83
C THR A 259 -11.63 -1.21 -27.94
N PRO A 260 -12.51 -2.25 -28.01
CA PRO A 260 -12.40 -3.42 -27.14
C PRO A 260 -11.71 -4.64 -27.78
N ALA A 261 -11.02 -5.39 -26.92
CA ALA A 261 -10.89 -6.84 -27.02
C ALA A 261 -11.30 -7.42 -25.65
N GLY A 262 -12.19 -8.41 -25.65
CA GLY A 262 -12.99 -8.89 -24.53
C GLY A 262 -12.26 -9.06 -23.20
N GLY A 263 -12.88 -8.51 -22.17
CA GLY A 263 -12.38 -8.41 -20.79
C GLY A 263 -12.94 -7.12 -20.20
N THR A 264 -14.25 -7.06 -19.98
CA THR A 264 -14.94 -5.87 -19.48
C THR A 264 -14.55 -5.62 -18.02
N ASP A 265 -13.52 -4.80 -17.84
CA ASP A 265 -13.36 -3.94 -16.68
C ASP A 265 -14.43 -2.85 -16.78
N SER A 266 -15.46 -2.92 -15.96
CA SER A 266 -16.55 -1.94 -15.97
C SER A 266 -17.23 -1.88 -14.61
N THR A 267 -16.91 -0.84 -13.85
CA THR A 267 -17.87 -0.21 -12.94
C THR A 267 -18.88 0.53 -13.80
N GLY A 268 -19.85 -0.20 -14.34
CA GLY A 268 -20.84 0.32 -15.28
C GLY A 268 -22.04 -0.60 -15.39
N THR A 269 -23.22 0.01 -15.58
CA THR A 269 -24.45 -0.72 -15.91
C THR A 269 -24.31 -1.31 -17.30
N VAL A 270 -24.28 -2.64 -17.42
CA VAL A 270 -24.31 -3.33 -18.71
C VAL A 270 -25.78 -3.53 -19.08
N GLY A 271 -26.17 -3.09 -20.29
CA GLY A 271 -27.56 -3.16 -20.77
C GLY A 271 -27.75 -4.17 -21.91
N VAL A 272 -28.85 -4.93 -21.81
CA VAL A 272 -29.66 -5.68 -22.81
C VAL A 272 -29.02 -6.58 -23.89
N ASP A 273 -27.71 -6.69 -24.03
CA ASP A 273 -27.05 -7.60 -24.99
C ASP A 273 -26.02 -8.52 -24.28
N THR A 274 -26.41 -9.29 -23.27
CA THR A 274 -25.50 -10.17 -22.51
C THR A 274 -25.82 -11.65 -22.60
N ASP A 275 -25.39 -12.32 -23.68
CA ASP A 275 -25.51 -13.78 -23.81
C ASP A 275 -24.80 -14.55 -22.68
N VAL A 276 -23.70 -13.99 -22.15
CA VAL A 276 -22.92 -14.57 -21.03
C VAL A 276 -22.46 -13.47 -20.09
N VAL A 277 -22.73 -13.64 -18.80
CA VAL A 277 -22.26 -12.80 -17.69
C VAL A 277 -21.23 -13.59 -16.90
N GLU A 278 -19.97 -13.16 -16.96
CA GLU A 278 -18.90 -13.81 -16.18
C GLU A 278 -18.93 -13.37 -14.72
N VAL A 279 -19.00 -14.34 -13.82
CA VAL A 279 -18.70 -14.19 -12.40
C VAL A 279 -17.34 -14.85 -12.20
N THR A 280 -16.30 -14.04 -12.01
CA THR A 280 -14.92 -14.53 -11.94
C THR A 280 -14.11 -13.71 -10.95
N TRP A 281 -12.84 -14.07 -10.78
CA TRP A 281 -11.88 -13.30 -10.00
C TRP A 281 -11.54 -11.98 -10.71
N ASN A 282 -12.44 -11.00 -10.59
CA ASN A 282 -12.26 -9.66 -11.10
C ASN A 282 -12.28 -8.66 -9.94
N TRP A 283 -11.13 -8.49 -9.32
CA TRP A 283 -10.97 -7.82 -8.03
C TRP A 283 -11.67 -6.46 -7.95
N ALA A 284 -12.48 -6.26 -6.89
CA ALA A 284 -13.28 -5.06 -6.61
C ALA A 284 -14.28 -4.61 -7.68
N ALA A 285 -14.50 -5.41 -8.74
CA ALA A 285 -15.46 -5.05 -9.76
C ALA A 285 -16.90 -5.14 -9.23
N VAL A 286 -17.60 -4.00 -9.19
CA VAL A 286 -19.02 -3.91 -8.87
C VAL A 286 -19.78 -3.72 -10.17
N ILE A 287 -20.42 -4.79 -10.61
CA ILE A 287 -21.08 -4.89 -11.90
C ILE A 287 -22.58 -4.91 -11.67
N THR A 288 -23.31 -4.08 -12.38
CA THR A 288 -24.78 -4.13 -12.42
C THR A 288 -25.21 -4.49 -13.83
N ILE A 289 -25.93 -5.60 -13.96
CA ILE A 289 -26.56 -6.03 -15.20
C ILE A 289 -28.02 -5.59 -15.15
N ASP A 290 -28.43 -4.79 -16.13
CA ASP A 290 -29.82 -4.40 -16.33
C ASP A 290 -30.37 -5.10 -17.57
N GLY A 291 -31.46 -5.85 -17.38
CA GLY A 291 -32.12 -6.60 -18.45
C GLY A 291 -31.50 -7.95 -18.80
N PHE A 292 -30.93 -8.67 -17.82
CA PHE A 292 -30.59 -10.09 -17.98
C PHE A 292 -31.86 -10.88 -18.39
N ASP A 293 -31.81 -11.65 -19.47
CA ASP A 293 -32.91 -12.48 -19.98
C ASP A 293 -32.70 -13.95 -19.61
N PRO A 294 -33.42 -14.50 -18.60
CA PRO A 294 -33.28 -15.90 -18.22
C PRO A 294 -33.66 -16.89 -19.33
N ALA A 295 -34.29 -16.46 -20.43
CA ALA A 295 -34.57 -17.33 -21.56
C ALA A 295 -33.35 -17.58 -22.47
N GLY A 296 -32.28 -16.77 -22.38
CA GLY A 296 -31.13 -16.81 -23.29
C GLY A 296 -29.77 -16.60 -22.63
N ASP A 297 -29.72 -15.86 -21.53
CA ASP A 297 -28.48 -15.42 -20.92
C ASP A 297 -27.97 -16.44 -19.88
N VAL A 298 -26.64 -16.51 -19.73
CA VAL A 298 -25.99 -17.46 -18.83
C VAL A 298 -25.00 -16.75 -17.91
N LEU A 299 -24.98 -17.13 -16.63
CA LEU A 299 -23.94 -16.80 -15.66
C LEU A 299 -22.82 -17.83 -15.74
N ASP A 300 -21.59 -17.39 -16.03
CA ASP A 300 -20.41 -18.25 -16.08
C ASP A 300 -19.51 -18.04 -14.86
N PHE A 301 -19.46 -19.04 -13.98
CA PHE A 301 -18.63 -19.04 -12.77
C PHE A 301 -17.18 -19.48 -13.04
N ASN A 302 -16.82 -19.80 -14.28
CA ASN A 302 -15.49 -20.24 -14.68
C ASN A 302 -14.95 -21.33 -13.72
N GLY A 303 -13.82 -21.03 -13.06
CA GLY A 303 -13.15 -21.89 -12.08
C GLY A 303 -13.41 -21.53 -10.62
N LEU A 304 -14.39 -20.67 -10.30
CA LEU A 304 -14.68 -20.29 -8.90
C LEU A 304 -15.15 -21.48 -8.07
N ALA A 305 -14.69 -21.59 -6.83
CA ALA A 305 -15.23 -22.57 -5.90
C ALA A 305 -16.48 -22.03 -5.22
N ALA A 306 -17.38 -22.94 -4.81
CA ALA A 306 -18.59 -22.55 -4.10
C ALA A 306 -18.32 -21.84 -2.75
N SER A 307 -17.14 -22.03 -2.16
CA SER A 307 -16.72 -21.32 -0.93
C SER A 307 -16.35 -19.86 -1.18
N ASP A 308 -16.12 -19.49 -2.43
CA ASP A 308 -15.70 -18.15 -2.83
C ASP A 308 -16.90 -17.28 -3.20
N LEU A 309 -18.12 -17.80 -3.08
CA LEU A 309 -19.34 -17.15 -3.55
C LEU A 309 -20.35 -17.00 -2.41
N LEU A 310 -20.89 -15.79 -2.31
CA LEU A 310 -22.06 -15.46 -1.52
C LEU A 310 -23.17 -14.97 -2.44
N VAL A 311 -24.37 -15.52 -2.29
CA VAL A 311 -25.56 -15.09 -3.04
C VAL A 311 -26.55 -14.43 -2.09
N VAL A 312 -26.99 -13.22 -2.46
CA VAL A 312 -27.93 -12.44 -1.67
C VAL A 312 -29.01 -11.85 -2.56
N GLU A 313 -30.25 -11.93 -2.13
CA GLU A 313 -31.35 -11.14 -2.70
C GLU A 313 -31.54 -9.85 -1.90
N THR A 314 -31.61 -8.74 -2.62
CA THR A 314 -32.00 -7.46 -2.01
C THR A 314 -33.04 -6.80 -2.88
N GLY A 315 -34.25 -6.61 -2.34
CA GLY A 315 -35.33 -5.74 -2.85
C GLY A 315 -35.72 -5.87 -4.33
N ALA A 316 -34.84 -5.46 -5.24
CA ALA A 316 -35.03 -5.40 -6.68
C ALA A 316 -33.95 -6.16 -7.50
N GLY A 317 -33.13 -7.04 -6.92
CA GLY A 317 -32.16 -7.83 -7.68
C GLY A 317 -31.47 -8.96 -6.91
N LEU A 318 -30.77 -9.81 -7.67
CA LEU A 318 -29.96 -10.95 -7.21
C LEU A 318 -28.48 -10.58 -7.29
N ILE A 319 -27.74 -10.78 -6.21
CA ILE A 319 -26.33 -10.38 -6.10
C ILE A 319 -25.48 -11.63 -5.92
N PHE A 320 -24.43 -11.76 -6.73
CA PHE A 320 -23.33 -12.71 -6.56
C PHE A 320 -22.10 -11.94 -6.11
N GLU A 321 -21.69 -12.12 -4.86
CA GLU A 321 -20.44 -11.58 -4.32
C GLU A 321 -19.35 -12.64 -4.38
N VAL A 322 -18.18 -12.26 -4.91
CA VAL A 322 -16.98 -13.11 -4.82
C VAL A 322 -16.24 -12.72 -3.54
N LEU A 323 -16.28 -13.63 -2.57
CA LEU A 323 -15.75 -13.43 -1.22
C LEU A 323 -14.24 -13.22 -1.25
N ASN A 324 -13.77 -12.32 -0.37
CA ASN A 324 -12.37 -11.95 -0.25
C ASN A 324 -11.75 -11.41 -1.56
N ASN A 325 -12.57 -10.85 -2.46
CA ASN A 325 -12.15 -10.33 -3.76
C ASN A 325 -12.41 -8.81 -3.91
N GLY A 326 -12.08 -8.02 -2.89
CA GLY A 326 -12.17 -6.56 -2.92
C GLY A 326 -13.59 -5.98 -3.01
N GLY A 327 -14.62 -6.75 -2.63
CA GLY A 327 -16.03 -6.35 -2.78
C GLY A 327 -16.59 -6.60 -4.19
N HIS A 328 -15.91 -7.43 -5.00
CA HIS A 328 -16.43 -7.85 -6.30
C HIS A 328 -17.85 -8.40 -6.16
N SER A 329 -18.77 -7.81 -6.91
CA SER A 329 -20.16 -8.25 -6.94
C SER A 329 -20.76 -8.07 -8.32
N VAL A 330 -21.59 -9.03 -8.71
CA VAL A 330 -22.44 -8.95 -9.89
C VAL A 330 -23.89 -8.88 -9.42
N THR A 331 -24.56 -7.77 -9.72
CA THR A 331 -25.97 -7.54 -9.40
C THR A 331 -26.81 -7.69 -10.67
N LEU A 332 -27.73 -8.64 -10.69
CA LEU A 332 -28.76 -8.77 -11.72
C LEU A 332 -30.00 -7.98 -11.29
N THR A 333 -30.25 -6.86 -11.96
CA THR A 333 -31.40 -6.01 -11.64
C THR A 333 -32.68 -6.64 -12.17
N GLY A 334 -33.71 -6.71 -11.33
CA GLY A 334 -35.03 -7.24 -11.68
C GLY A 334 -35.12 -8.77 -11.75
N ILE A 335 -34.03 -9.48 -11.45
CA ILE A 335 -33.96 -10.95 -11.41
C ILE A 335 -33.88 -11.41 -9.96
N GLN A 336 -34.65 -12.43 -9.59
CA GLN A 336 -34.56 -13.16 -8.34
C GLN A 336 -34.06 -14.60 -8.59
N ALA A 337 -33.73 -15.34 -7.53
CA ALA A 337 -33.21 -16.70 -7.65
C ALA A 337 -34.23 -17.65 -8.30
N GLU A 338 -35.53 -17.49 -8.04
CA GLU A 338 -36.60 -18.28 -8.66
C GLU A 338 -36.83 -17.98 -10.16
N ASP A 339 -36.28 -16.88 -10.67
CA ASP A 339 -36.37 -16.53 -12.08
C ASP A 339 -35.31 -17.24 -12.94
N LEU A 340 -34.27 -17.81 -12.30
CA LEU A 340 -33.21 -18.56 -12.95
C LEU A 340 -33.56 -20.05 -13.06
N GLY A 341 -33.16 -20.67 -14.16
CA GLY A 341 -33.10 -22.11 -14.33
C GLY A 341 -31.65 -22.63 -14.36
N PHE A 342 -31.48 -23.95 -14.33
CA PHE A 342 -30.14 -24.56 -14.41
C PHE A 342 -29.42 -24.20 -15.73
N ASP A 343 -30.18 -24.00 -16.82
CA ASP A 343 -29.65 -23.57 -18.12
C ASP A 343 -29.02 -22.16 -18.07
N ASN A 344 -29.33 -21.34 -17.06
CA ASN A 344 -28.70 -20.04 -16.86
C ASN A 344 -27.36 -20.11 -16.12
N LEU A 345 -26.89 -21.29 -15.72
CA LEU A 345 -25.67 -21.45 -14.94
C LEU A 345 -24.67 -22.30 -15.71
N THR A 346 -23.44 -21.81 -15.87
CA THR A 346 -22.33 -22.58 -16.41
C THR A 346 -21.06 -22.38 -15.60
N ALA A 347 -20.15 -23.33 -15.73
CA ALA A 347 -18.82 -23.31 -15.16
C ALA A 347 -17.90 -24.23 -15.98
N ASP A 348 -16.61 -24.17 -15.71
CA ASP A 348 -15.66 -25.10 -16.30
C ASP A 348 -16.06 -26.56 -16.06
N SER A 349 -15.88 -27.41 -17.07
CA SER A 349 -16.29 -28.83 -17.00
C SER A 349 -15.68 -29.67 -15.87
N TRP A 350 -14.58 -29.20 -15.28
CA TRP A 350 -13.91 -29.82 -14.12
C TRP A 350 -14.37 -29.23 -12.78
N ASN A 351 -15.09 -28.11 -12.80
CA ASN A 351 -15.51 -27.37 -11.62
C ASN A 351 -16.79 -27.99 -11.01
N THR A 352 -16.81 -28.12 -9.68
CA THR A 352 -17.93 -28.68 -8.93
C THR A 352 -18.90 -27.63 -8.41
N VAL A 353 -18.70 -26.35 -8.73
CA VAL A 353 -19.49 -25.21 -8.21
C VAL A 353 -21.00 -25.33 -8.48
N LEU A 354 -21.42 -26.02 -9.55
CA LEU A 354 -22.83 -26.28 -9.90
C LEU A 354 -23.33 -27.66 -9.46
N SER A 355 -22.57 -28.41 -8.66
CA SER A 355 -23.05 -29.69 -8.12
C SER A 355 -24.27 -29.46 -7.21
N GLU A 356 -25.25 -30.37 -7.24
CA GLU A 356 -26.50 -30.26 -6.44
C GLU A 356 -26.24 -30.00 -4.95
N THR A 357 -25.14 -30.52 -4.40
CA THR A 357 -24.76 -30.37 -2.99
C THR A 357 -23.78 -29.25 -2.73
N SER A 358 -23.40 -28.44 -3.72
CA SER A 358 -22.45 -27.34 -3.56
C SER A 358 -23.01 -26.22 -2.67
N GLY A 359 -22.12 -25.41 -2.09
CA GLY A 359 -22.51 -24.25 -1.30
C GLY A 359 -23.28 -23.20 -2.11
N LEU A 360 -22.95 -23.03 -3.40
CA LEU A 360 -23.65 -22.10 -4.29
C LEU A 360 -25.09 -22.56 -4.55
N MET A 361 -25.28 -23.82 -4.92
CA MET A 361 -26.62 -24.36 -5.21
C MET A 361 -27.52 -24.37 -3.97
N GLN A 362 -26.97 -24.65 -2.79
CA GLN A 362 -27.72 -24.56 -1.53
C GLN A 362 -28.18 -23.13 -1.23
N GLN A 363 -27.32 -22.13 -1.49
CA GLN A 363 -27.67 -20.72 -1.34
C GLN A 363 -28.80 -20.33 -2.30
N LEU A 364 -28.67 -20.64 -3.59
CA LEU A 364 -29.70 -20.36 -4.60
C LEU A 364 -31.04 -21.05 -4.27
N GLN A 365 -31.02 -22.33 -3.90
CA GLN A 365 -32.23 -23.06 -3.50
C GLN A 365 -32.90 -22.48 -2.26
N SER A 366 -32.10 -21.97 -1.31
CA SER A 366 -32.65 -21.30 -0.11
C SER A 366 -33.37 -19.99 -0.44
N LEU A 367 -33.05 -19.39 -1.59
CA LEU A 367 -33.66 -18.18 -2.13
C LEU A 367 -34.84 -18.47 -3.08
N GLY A 368 -35.07 -19.74 -3.47
CA GLY A 368 -36.22 -20.13 -4.27
C GLY A 368 -35.91 -20.66 -5.66
N PHE A 369 -34.63 -20.74 -6.04
CA PHE A 369 -34.19 -21.41 -7.27
C PHE A 369 -34.63 -22.87 -7.31
N ASP A 370 -35.24 -23.29 -8.42
CA ASP A 370 -35.63 -24.68 -8.67
C ASP A 370 -34.73 -25.30 -9.77
N PRO A 371 -33.89 -26.30 -9.44
CA PRO A 371 -33.02 -26.96 -10.44
C PRO A 371 -33.76 -27.88 -11.42
N ALA A 372 -35.09 -28.04 -11.31
CA ALA A 372 -35.88 -29.10 -11.94
C ALA A 372 -36.34 -28.85 -13.39
#